data_AF-A0A7X8BRN5-F1
#
_entry.id   AF-A0A7X8BRN5-F1
#
_cell.length_a   1.000
_cell.length_b   1.000
_cell.length_c   1.000
_cell.angle_alpha   90.00
_cell.angle_beta   90.00
_cell.angle_gamma   90.00
#
_symmetry.space_group_name_H-M   'P 1'
#
loop_
_entity.id
_entity.type
_entity.pdbx_description
1 polymer ?
#
loop_
_entity_poly.entity_id
_entity_poly.type
_entity_poly.pdbx_seq_one_letter_code
_entity_poly.pdbx_strand_id
1 'polypeptide(L)' 'MNNLFVYLEIEGGTVADVSLELLTKGRSLANQLGCRLEAVAAGSEPELNGVDKQVFPYGVDVLHLFKDERLTPY' A
#
# COMPACT_ATOMS: atom_id res chain seq x y z
N MET A 1 15.31 5.74 9.72
CA MET A 1 15.05 4.68 8.73
C MET A 1 14.73 3.42 9.52
N ASN A 2 13.45 3.17 9.84
CA ASN A 2 12.91 2.02 10.62
C ASN A 2 11.37 2.09 10.61
N ASN A 3 10.76 2.27 9.43
CA ASN A 3 9.30 2.40 9.30
C ASN A 3 8.66 1.04 8.99
N LEU A 4 7.36 0.94 9.24
CA LEU A 4 6.58 -0.26 8.94
C LEU A 4 6.11 -0.19 7.50
N PHE A 5 6.38 -1.24 6.72
CA PHE A 5 5.95 -1.34 5.33
C PHE A 5 4.85 -2.39 5.18
N VAL A 6 3.84 -2.06 4.39
CA VAL A 6 2.82 -3.01 3.91
C VAL A 6 2.91 -3.08 2.39
N TYR A 7 3.05 -4.29 1.86
CA TYR A 7 2.91 -4.56 0.44
C TYR A 7 1.43 -4.60 0.07
N LEU A 8 1.06 -3.94 -1.02
CA LEU A 8 -0.30 -3.88 -1.54
C LEU A 8 -0.43 -4.88 -2.68
N GLU A 9 -1.18 -5.94 -2.44
CA GLU A 9 -1.70 -6.80 -3.51
C GLU A 9 -2.83 -6.05 -4.24
N ILE A 10 -2.74 -6.01 -5.57
CA ILE A 10 -3.66 -5.27 -6.42
C ILE A 10 -4.09 -6.19 -7.56
N GLU A 11 -5.40 -6.29 -7.78
CA GLU A 11 -5.97 -7.01 -8.91
C GLU A 11 -6.99 -6.12 -9.61
N GLY A 12 -6.77 -5.84 -10.91
CA GLY A 12 -7.70 -5.03 -11.70
C GLY A 12 -7.87 -3.61 -11.16
N GLY A 13 -6.81 -3.08 -10.54
CA GLY A 13 -6.78 -1.76 -9.90
C GLY A 13 -7.49 -1.66 -8.55
N THR A 14 -7.93 -2.79 -8.00
CA THR A 14 -8.50 -2.86 -6.65
C THR A 14 -7.45 -3.42 -5.68
N VAL A 15 -7.21 -2.72 -4.58
CA VAL A 15 -6.35 -3.20 -3.50
C VAL A 15 -7.08 -4.33 -2.77
N ALA A 16 -6.43 -5.47 -2.59
CA ALA A 16 -7.03 -6.62 -1.93
C ALA A 16 -7.35 -6.33 -0.45
N ASP A 17 -8.46 -6.87 0.05
CA ASP A 17 -8.94 -6.64 1.42
C ASP A 17 -7.86 -6.96 2.48
N VAL A 18 -7.10 -8.05 2.28
CA VAL A 18 -6.01 -8.44 3.19
C VAL A 18 -4.94 -7.34 3.30
N SER A 19 -4.66 -6.61 2.22
CA SER A 19 -3.73 -5.49 2.25
C SER A 19 -4.29 -4.34 3.08
N LEU A 20 -5.59 -4.05 2.97
CA LEU A 20 -6.29 -3.02 3.78
C LEU A 20 -6.35 -3.39 5.27
N GLU A 21 -6.57 -4.67 5.58
CA GLU A 21 -6.50 -5.21 6.94
C GLU A 21 -5.10 -5.05 7.53
N LEU A 22 -4.06 -5.35 6.74
CA LEU A 22 -2.67 -5.16 7.14
C LEU A 22 -2.31 -3.69 7.33
N LEU A 23 -2.85 -2.77 6.53
CA LEU A 23 -2.71 -1.33 6.77
C LEU A 23 -3.32 -0.92 8.10
N THR A 24 -4.51 -1.41 8.43
CA THR A 24 -5.18 -1.14 9.72
C THR A 24 -4.32 -1.61 10.89
N LYS A 25 -3.82 -2.84 10.82
CA LYS A 25 -2.96 -3.41 11.87
C LYS A 25 -1.60 -2.71 11.91
N GLY A 26 -1.04 -2.41 10.75
CA GLY A 26 0.21 -1.69 10.54
C GLY A 26 0.16 -0.30 11.17
N ARG A 27 -0.95 0.44 11.02
CA ARG A 27 -1.13 1.75 11.64
C ARG A 27 -1.07 1.68 13.16
N SER A 28 -1.76 0.68 13.73
CA SER A 28 -1.74 0.44 15.18
C SER A 28 -0.32 0.13 15.68
N LEU A 29 0.42 -0.70 14.97
CA LEU A 29 1.79 -1.08 15.34
C LEU A 29 2.79 0.08 15.13
N ALA A 30 2.66 0.83 14.03
CA ALA A 30 3.48 2.01 13.77
C ALA A 30 3.31 3.08 14.87
N ASN A 31 2.10 3.24 15.40
CA ASN A 31 1.85 4.10 16.56
C ASN A 31 2.54 3.59 17.83
N GLN A 32 2.52 2.28 18.08
CA GLN A 32 3.22 1.67 19.23
C GLN A 32 4.74 1.83 19.14
N LEU A 33 5.29 1.72 17.93
CA LEU A 33 6.73 1.82 17.68
C LEU A 33 7.22 3.26 17.47
N GLY A 34 6.30 4.23 17.40
CA GLY A 34 6.65 5.64 17.13
C GLY A 34 7.26 5.85 15.75
N CYS A 35 6.83 5.09 14.74
CA CYS A 35 7.33 5.17 13.37
C CYS A 35 6.20 5.42 12.35
N ARG A 36 6.57 5.58 11.08
CA ARG A 36 5.60 5.75 10.00
C ARG A 36 5.07 4.42 9.49
N LEU A 37 3.86 4.43 8.96
CA LEU A 37 3.30 3.39 8.10
C LEU A 37 3.52 3.79 6.65
N GLU A 38 4.22 2.96 5.89
CA GLU A 38 4.46 3.14 4.47
C GLU A 38 3.85 1.98 3.69
N ALA A 39 3.33 2.25 2.49
CA ALA A 39 2.73 1.25 1.63
C ALA A 39 3.47 1.17 0.30
N VAL A 40 3.58 -0.04 -0.26
CA VAL A 40 4.22 -0.30 -1.56
C VAL A 40 3.21 -0.88 -2.52
N ALA A 41 3.00 -0.21 -3.65
CA ALA A 41 2.22 -0.72 -4.76
C ALA A 41 3.10 -0.84 -6.01
N ALA A 42 2.98 -1.99 -6.68
CA ALA A 42 3.71 -2.32 -7.89
C ALA A 42 2.71 -2.84 -8.94
N GLY A 43 2.76 -2.30 -10.15
CA GLY A 43 1.83 -2.64 -11.22
C GLY A 43 1.96 -1.71 -12.42
N SER A 44 1.18 -1.95 -13.46
CA SER A 44 1.06 -1.06 -14.61
C SER A 44 0.41 0.27 -14.22
N GLU A 45 0.66 1.33 -14.99
CA GLU A 45 0.09 2.65 -14.71
C GLU A 45 -1.46 2.66 -14.66
N PRO A 46 -2.19 1.95 -15.55
CA PRO A 46 -3.64 1.82 -15.46
C PRO A 46 -4.11 1.14 -14.17
N GLU A 47 -3.40 0.11 -13.72
CA GLU A 47 -3.73 -0.66 -12.52
C GLU A 47 -3.49 0.14 -11.23
N LEU A 48 -2.46 1.00 -11.19
CA LEU A 48 -2.17 1.81 -10.01
C LEU A 48 -3.02 3.08 -9.89
N ASN A 49 -3.90 3.36 -10.85
CA ASN A 49 -4.73 4.56 -10.84
C ASN A 49 -5.79 4.51 -9.72
N GLY A 50 -5.73 5.44 -8.77
CA GLY A 50 -6.68 5.53 -7.66
C GLY A 50 -6.35 4.66 -6.45
N VAL A 51 -5.21 3.95 -6.44
CA VAL A 51 -4.72 3.19 -5.27
C VAL A 51 -4.53 4.10 -4.06
N ASP A 52 -4.08 5.34 -4.27
CA ASP A 52 -3.94 6.37 -3.24
C ASP A 52 -5.23 6.56 -2.42
N LYS A 53 -6.38 6.65 -3.11
CA LYS A 53 -7.69 6.84 -2.47
C LYS A 53 -8.14 5.62 -1.68
N GLN A 54 -7.67 4.44 -2.05
CA GLN A 54 -8.00 3.18 -1.37
C GLN A 54 -7.19 3.02 -0.07
N VAL A 55 -5.95 3.52 -0.02
CA VAL A 55 -5.02 3.22 1.09
C VAL A 55 -4.80 4.36 2.09
N PHE A 56 -4.86 5.62 1.67
CA PHE A 56 -4.68 6.75 2.60
C PHE A 56 -5.70 6.79 3.76
N PRO A 57 -6.98 6.40 3.58
CA PRO A 57 -7.93 6.30 4.69
C PRO A 57 -7.52 5.33 5.81
N TYR A 58 -6.60 4.39 5.53
CA TYR A 58 -6.10 3.41 6.49
C TYR A 58 -4.84 3.88 7.25
N GLY A 59 -4.45 5.15 7.09
CA GLY A 59 -3.39 5.77 7.89
C GLY A 59 -1.99 5.61 7.33
N VAL A 60 -1.86 5.37 6.02
CA VAL A 60 -0.59 5.39 5.30
C VAL A 60 0.01 6.80 5.33
N ASP A 61 1.26 6.92 5.76
CA ASP A 61 2.01 8.17 5.73
C ASP A 61 2.71 8.41 4.38
N VAL A 62 3.18 7.33 3.74
CA VAL A 62 3.88 7.36 2.44
C VAL A 62 3.43 6.19 1.57
N LEU A 63 3.01 6.48 0.34
CA LEU A 63 2.72 5.48 -0.69
C LEU A 63 3.84 5.49 -1.74
N HIS A 64 4.51 4.35 -1.91
CA HIS A 64 5.54 4.12 -2.92
C HIS A 64 4.90 3.44 -4.13
N LEU A 65 5.01 4.06 -5.30
CA LEU A 65 4.47 3.54 -6.56
C LEU A 65 5.61 3.08 -7.46
N PHE A 66 5.55 1.82 -7.89
CA PHE A 66 6.45 1.25 -8.88
C PHE A 66 5.64 0.92 -10.13
N LYS A 67 5.85 1.71 -11.19
CA LYS A 67 5.10 1.62 -12.44
C LYS A 67 5.94 0.99 -13.54
N ASP A 68 5.52 -0.15 -14.05
CA ASP A 68 6.10 -0.79 -15.23
C ASP A 68 5.10 -1.81 -15.79
N GLU A 69 4.98 -1.91 -17.11
CA GLU A 69 4.09 -2.89 -17.77
C GLU A 69 4.45 -4.34 -17.39
N ARG A 70 5.71 -4.62 -17.01
CA ARG A 70 6.17 -5.96 -16.59
C ARG A 70 5.74 -6.35 -15.18
N LEU A 71 5.11 -5.45 -14.44
CA LEU A 71 4.58 -5.69 -13.10
C LEU A 71 3.10 -6.11 -13.13
N THR A 72 2.51 -6.28 -14.32
CA THR A 72 1.13 -6.75 -14.53
C THR A 72 1.10 -7.85 -15.60
N PRO A 73 0.32 -8.94 -15.41
CA PRO A 73 -0.34 -9.32 -14.16
C PRO A 73 0.67 -9.75 -13.09
N TYR A 74 0.20 -9.78 -11.84
CA TYR A 74 0.93 -10.28 -10.68
C TYR A 74 1.20 -11.80 -10.77
#